data_AF-A0A662XAE7-F1
#
_entry.id   AF-A0A662XAE7-F1
#
_cell.length_a   1.000
_cell.length_b   1.000
_cell.length_c   1.000
_cell.angle_alpha   90.00
_cell.angle_beta   90.00
_cell.angle_gamma   90.00
#
_symmetry.space_group_name_H-M   'P 1'
#
loop_
_entity.id
_entity.type
_entity.pdbx_description
1 polymer ?
#
loop_
_entity_poly.entity_id
_entity_poly.type
_entity_poly.pdbx_seq_one_letter_code
_entity_poly.pdbx_strand_id
1 'polypeptide(L)'
;MVHGPREYIPPIQVKVLETRRAIPLDTNEGVYVRERKTGHVRAVKGETYMLQPTEELWTKYVPPAVEGLLSSQSGGSAYVTDPTLSNKLTASLGRPWDPKNGAPRRRDPTRVVTFEVPHNAGIQVYDYKTTSSRILFGPTLVMLEPDEQFTVLRLSGGVPKEPNVIRTLCLQLGPDFMRDQIV
;
A
#
# COMPACT_ATOMS: atom_id res chain seq x y z
N MET A 1 -11.13 -25.37 -17.55
CA MET A 1 -11.18 -25.34 -16.07
C MET A 1 -12.54 -25.84 -15.64
N VAL A 2 -12.59 -26.57 -14.54
CA VAL A 2 -13.82 -27.21 -14.04
C VAL A 2 -14.23 -26.43 -12.79
N HIS A 3 -15.47 -25.92 -12.78
CA HIS A 3 -16.02 -25.06 -11.72
C HIS A 3 -17.31 -25.64 -11.14
N GLY A 4 -17.67 -25.21 -9.93
CA GLY A 4 -18.94 -25.53 -9.26
C GLY A 4 -18.87 -26.79 -8.39
N PRO A 5 -19.95 -27.06 -7.63
CA PRO A 5 -20.04 -28.21 -6.73
C PRO A 5 -20.21 -29.50 -7.54
N ARG A 6 -19.09 -30.15 -7.89
CA ARG A 6 -19.06 -31.44 -8.59
C ARG A 6 -17.78 -32.20 -8.30
N GLU A 7 -17.89 -33.52 -8.39
CA GLU A 7 -16.72 -34.40 -8.44
C GLU A 7 -16.20 -34.47 -9.88
N TYR A 8 -14.88 -34.45 -10.06
CA TYR A 8 -14.26 -34.53 -11.38
C TYR A 8 -13.25 -35.67 -11.41
N ILE A 9 -13.52 -36.64 -12.28
CA ILE A 9 -12.62 -37.77 -12.56
C ILE A 9 -11.94 -37.48 -13.90
N PRO A 10 -10.63 -37.18 -13.94
CA PRO A 10 -9.95 -36.86 -15.20
C PRO A 10 -9.85 -38.09 -16.11
N PRO A 11 -10.20 -38.00 -17.41
CA PRO A 11 -9.97 -39.06 -18.37
C PRO A 11 -8.46 -39.22 -18.66
N ILE A 12 -8.05 -40.38 -19.18
CA ILE A 12 -6.63 -40.75 -19.40
C ILE A 12 -5.86 -39.71 -20.23
N GLN A 13 -6.53 -39.01 -21.14
CA GLN A 13 -5.94 -38.02 -22.04
C GLN A 13 -5.72 -36.65 -21.39
N VAL A 14 -6.28 -36.41 -20.19
CA VAL A 14 -6.27 -35.11 -19.53
C VAL A 14 -5.45 -35.16 -18.26
N LYS A 15 -4.52 -34.21 -18.12
CA LYS A 15 -3.74 -34.00 -16.89
C LYS A 15 -4.25 -32.78 -16.13
N VAL A 16 -4.55 -32.96 -14.85
CA VAL A 16 -4.82 -31.84 -13.94
C VAL A 16 -3.50 -31.11 -13.68
N LEU A 17 -3.40 -29.85 -14.11
CA LEU A 17 -2.18 -29.05 -13.96
C LEU A 17 -2.14 -28.33 -12.61
N GLU A 18 -3.27 -27.77 -12.18
CA GLU A 18 -3.35 -26.92 -11.00
C GLU A 18 -4.76 -27.04 -10.39
N THR A 19 -4.84 -27.00 -9.06
CA THR A 19 -6.11 -26.85 -8.35
C THR A 19 -6.18 -25.44 -7.80
N ARG A 20 -7.15 -24.65 -8.29
CA ARG A 20 -7.33 -23.25 -7.90
C ARG A 20 -8.46 -23.13 -6.89
N ARG A 21 -8.27 -22.22 -5.94
CA ARG A 21 -9.29 -21.85 -4.95
C ARG A 21 -9.73 -20.41 -5.20
N ALA A 22 -11.00 -20.14 -4.92
CA ALA A 22 -11.48 -18.77 -4.88
C ALA A 22 -10.79 -18.04 -3.72
N ILE A 23 -10.39 -16.80 -3.96
CA ILE A 23 -9.78 -15.91 -2.99
C ILE A 23 -10.92 -15.04 -2.45
N PRO A 24 -11.31 -15.20 -1.18
CA PRO A 24 -12.30 -14.32 -0.58
C PRO A 24 -11.67 -12.92 -0.46
N LEU A 25 -12.38 -11.92 -0.98
CA LEU A 25 -11.99 -10.51 -0.92
C LEU A 25 -13.18 -9.74 -0.37
N ASP A 26 -12.91 -8.94 0.65
CA ASP A 26 -13.87 -7.96 1.17
C ASP A 26 -13.84 -6.67 0.34
N THR A 27 -14.81 -5.78 0.57
CA THR A 27 -15.01 -4.48 -0.11
C THR A 27 -13.73 -3.64 -0.17
N ASN A 28 -12.93 -3.68 0.89
CA ASN A 28 -11.68 -2.91 1.04
C ASN A 28 -10.42 -3.71 0.68
N GLU A 29 -10.57 -4.93 0.16
CA GLU A 29 -9.48 -5.79 -0.25
C GLU A 29 -9.48 -6.01 -1.76
N GLY A 30 -8.31 -6.40 -2.26
CA GLY A 30 -8.18 -6.82 -3.65
C GLY A 30 -6.90 -7.60 -3.91
N VAL A 31 -6.80 -8.16 -5.11
CA VAL A 31 -5.58 -8.79 -5.63
C VAL A 31 -5.24 -8.23 -7.01
N TYR A 32 -3.96 -8.18 -7.31
CA TYR A 32 -3.50 -7.88 -8.66
C TYR A 32 -3.48 -9.17 -9.49
N VAL A 33 -4.06 -9.09 -10.69
CA VAL A 33 -4.18 -10.20 -11.62
C VAL A 33 -3.51 -9.80 -12.92
N ARG A 34 -2.62 -10.66 -13.43
CA ARG A 34 -2.01 -10.53 -14.74
C ARG A 34 -2.57 -11.58 -15.68
N GLU A 35 -2.97 -11.14 -16.87
CA GLU A 35 -3.27 -12.04 -17.96
C GLU A 35 -1.98 -12.51 -18.65
N ARG A 36 -1.75 -13.83 -18.71
CA ARG A 36 -0.53 -14.44 -19.26
C ARG A 36 -0.36 -14.26 -20.76
N LYS A 37 -1.47 -14.11 -21.50
CA LYS A 37 -1.43 -13.96 -22.97
C LYS A 37 -1.15 -12.53 -23.40
N THR A 38 -1.83 -11.56 -22.79
CA THR A 38 -1.73 -10.14 -23.15
C THR A 38 -0.70 -9.39 -22.32
N GLY A 39 -0.34 -9.91 -21.15
CA GLY A 39 0.45 -9.21 -20.16
C GLY A 39 -0.32 -8.13 -19.40
N HIS A 40 -1.62 -7.94 -19.68
CA HIS A 40 -2.42 -6.90 -19.05
C HIS A 40 -2.59 -7.18 -17.56
N VAL A 41 -2.28 -6.17 -16.74
CA VAL A 41 -2.40 -6.24 -15.28
C VAL A 41 -3.55 -5.35 -14.84
N ARG A 42 -4.39 -5.86 -13.93
CA ARG A 42 -5.49 -5.12 -13.31
C ARG A 42 -5.65 -5.47 -11.85
N ALA A 43 -6.29 -4.60 -11.09
CA ALA A 43 -6.69 -4.88 -9.71
C ALA A 43 -8.14 -5.37 -9.67
N VAL A 44 -8.40 -6.51 -9.03
CA VAL A 44 -9.75 -7.00 -8.72
C VAL A 44 -10.02 -6.74 -7.24
N LYS A 45 -11.14 -6.06 -6.92
CA LYS A 45 -11.41 -5.51 -5.58
C LYS A 45 -12.87 -5.79 -5.19
N GLY A 46 -13.14 -6.00 -3.91
CA GLY A 46 -14.50 -6.01 -3.36
C GLY A 46 -15.38 -7.22 -3.67
N GLU A 47 -14.86 -8.22 -4.38
CA GLU A 47 -15.60 -9.43 -4.73
C GLU A 47 -14.72 -10.68 -4.63
N THR A 48 -15.31 -11.79 -4.19
CA THR A 48 -14.59 -13.08 -4.15
C THR A 48 -14.18 -13.48 -5.56
N TYR A 49 -12.87 -13.60 -5.80
CA TYR A 49 -12.33 -13.80 -7.13
C TYR A 49 -11.62 -15.14 -7.27
N MET A 50 -11.82 -15.79 -8.40
CA MET A 50 -11.11 -17.02 -8.77
C MET A 50 -10.38 -16.79 -10.09
N LEU A 51 -9.06 -16.98 -10.08
CA LEU A 51 -8.20 -16.73 -11.23
C LEU A 51 -8.61 -17.59 -12.44
N GLN A 52 -8.77 -16.94 -13.60
CA GLN A 52 -9.05 -17.64 -14.85
C GLN A 52 -7.84 -18.44 -15.34
N PRO A 53 -8.02 -19.44 -16.23
CA PRO A 53 -6.92 -20.29 -16.69
C PRO A 53 -5.75 -19.54 -17.35
N THR A 54 -6.06 -18.39 -17.95
CA THR A 54 -5.10 -17.50 -18.60
C THR A 54 -4.52 -16.46 -17.65
N GLU A 55 -4.88 -16.50 -16.37
CA GLU A 55 -4.51 -15.50 -15.37
C GLU A 55 -3.63 -16.08 -14.28
N GLU A 56 -2.87 -15.20 -13.66
CA GLU A 56 -2.03 -15.46 -12.50
C GLU A 56 -2.01 -14.24 -11.56
N LEU A 57 -1.66 -14.47 -10.30
CA LEU A 57 -1.43 -13.37 -9.35
C LEU A 57 -0.19 -12.59 -9.75
N TRP A 58 -0.32 -11.26 -9.70
CA TRP A 58 0.77 -10.35 -10.03
C TRP A 58 1.33 -9.68 -8.80
N THR A 59 2.65 -9.62 -8.71
CA THR A 59 3.38 -9.02 -7.60
C THR A 59 3.62 -7.55 -7.89
N LYS A 60 2.99 -6.64 -7.13
CA LYS A 60 3.26 -5.21 -7.25
C LYS A 60 4.50 -4.83 -6.49
N TYR A 61 5.48 -4.27 -7.19
CA TYR A 61 6.65 -3.65 -6.56
C TYR A 61 6.26 -2.33 -5.88
N VAL A 62 6.62 -2.20 -4.60
CA VAL A 62 6.47 -0.97 -3.82
C VAL A 62 7.85 -0.61 -3.26
N PRO A 63 8.28 0.66 -3.36
CA PRO A 63 9.58 1.06 -2.83
C PRO A 63 9.69 0.79 -1.32
N PRO A 64 10.86 0.35 -0.79
CA PRO A 64 11.03 0.04 0.63
C PRO A 64 10.68 1.19 1.57
N ALA A 65 10.91 2.44 1.15
CA ALA A 65 10.53 3.62 1.92
C ALA A 65 8.99 3.72 2.08
N VAL A 66 8.24 3.39 1.04
CA VAL A 66 6.76 3.37 1.07
C VAL A 66 6.27 2.20 1.91
N GLU A 67 6.89 1.02 1.80
CA GLU A 67 6.52 -0.13 2.66
C GLU A 67 6.71 0.17 4.16
N GLY A 68 7.78 0.89 4.52
CA GLY A 68 7.97 1.37 5.89
C GLY A 68 6.87 2.32 6.34
N LEU A 69 6.46 3.26 5.47
CA LEU A 69 5.37 4.20 5.76
C LEU A 69 4.02 3.49 5.90
N LEU A 70 3.69 2.56 5.00
CA LEU A 70 2.47 1.73 5.07
C LEU A 70 2.40 0.92 6.36
N SER A 71 3.54 0.36 6.79
CA SER A 71 3.61 -0.42 8.03
C SER A 71 3.37 0.46 9.27
N SER A 72 3.86 1.71 9.26
CA SER A 72 3.68 2.65 10.37
C SER A 72 2.23 3.10 10.57
N GLN A 73 1.47 3.22 9.48
CA GLN A 73 0.06 3.59 9.51
C GLN A 73 -0.79 2.52 10.22
N SER A 74 -0.45 1.25 10.03
CA SER A 74 -1.10 0.14 10.75
C SER A 74 -0.92 0.25 12.28
N GLY A 75 0.09 1.00 12.74
CA GLY A 75 0.32 1.33 14.15
C GLY A 75 -0.33 2.64 14.62
N GLY A 76 -1.15 3.30 13.79
CA GLY A 76 -1.83 4.56 14.12
C GLY A 76 -0.97 5.82 13.95
N SER A 77 0.26 5.71 13.44
CA SER A 77 1.11 6.87 13.13
C SER A 77 0.93 7.28 11.68
N ALA A 78 0.58 8.54 11.43
CA ALA A 78 0.40 9.08 10.07
C ALA A 78 1.73 9.37 9.34
N TYR A 79 2.87 9.36 10.05
CA TYR A 79 4.19 9.69 9.53
C TYR A 79 5.27 8.76 10.08
N VAL A 80 6.38 8.66 9.34
CA VAL A 80 7.62 8.00 9.80
C VAL A 80 8.71 9.06 9.92
N THR A 81 9.24 9.19 11.13
CA THR A 81 10.48 9.92 11.38
C THR A 81 11.64 9.13 10.80
N ASP A 82 12.54 9.78 10.07
CA ASP A 82 13.74 9.12 9.55
C ASP A 82 14.57 8.55 10.71
N PRO A 83 14.79 7.22 10.80
CA PRO A 83 15.55 6.62 11.90
C PRO A 83 17.04 7.00 11.86
N THR A 84 17.53 7.59 10.75
CA THR A 84 18.91 8.08 10.64
C THR A 84 19.09 9.49 11.19
N LEU A 85 18.01 10.24 11.40
CA LEU A 85 18.02 11.58 11.99
C LEU A 85 17.83 11.49 13.51
N SER A 86 18.64 12.27 14.23
CA SER A 86 19.07 12.00 15.61
C SER A 86 17.95 11.78 16.65
N ASN A 87 18.21 10.83 17.54
CA ASN A 87 17.40 10.37 18.67
C ASN A 87 17.00 11.44 19.71
N LYS A 88 17.43 12.71 19.53
CA LYS A 88 17.10 13.84 20.42
C LYS A 88 15.86 14.62 19.97
N LEU A 89 15.54 14.62 18.66
CA LEU A 89 14.39 15.34 18.08
C LEU A 89 13.10 14.51 18.07
N THR A 90 13.20 13.19 18.20
CA THR A 90 12.09 12.23 18.08
C THR A 90 11.26 12.07 19.36
N ALA A 91 11.71 12.61 20.49
CA ALA A 91 10.97 12.49 21.75
C ALA A 91 9.65 13.29 21.80
N SER A 92 9.51 14.32 20.96
CA SER A 92 8.32 15.20 20.92
C SER A 92 7.34 14.90 19.77
N LEU A 93 7.72 14.07 18.80
CA LEU A 93 6.94 13.74 17.59
C LEU A 93 6.41 12.29 17.61
N GLY A 94 6.24 11.70 18.80
CA GLY A 94 5.82 10.31 18.95
C GLY A 94 6.98 9.33 18.86
N ARG A 95 6.83 8.17 19.53
CA ARG A 95 7.87 7.16 19.64
C ARG A 95 8.17 6.59 18.24
N PRO A 96 9.44 6.58 17.78
CA PRO A 96 9.82 5.88 16.56
C PRO A 96 9.34 4.43 16.62
N TRP A 97 8.85 3.89 15.50
CA TRP A 97 8.50 2.48 15.40
C TRP A 97 9.70 1.63 15.81
N ASP A 98 9.56 0.89 16.92
CA ASP A 98 10.60 0.00 17.43
C ASP A 98 10.55 -1.34 16.68
N PRO A 99 11.54 -1.69 15.84
CA PRO A 99 11.56 -2.96 15.13
C PRO A 99 11.62 -4.18 16.05
N LYS A 100 11.88 -4.02 17.36
CA LYS A 100 11.96 -5.11 18.34
C LYS A 100 10.60 -5.53 18.91
N ASN A 101 9.56 -4.69 18.82
CA ASN A 101 8.23 -4.98 19.41
C ASN A 101 7.22 -5.61 18.44
N GLY A 102 7.71 -6.09 17.29
CA GLY A 102 6.90 -6.79 16.29
C GLY A 102 7.47 -6.47 14.92
N ALA A 103 8.03 -7.48 14.25
CA ALA A 103 8.40 -7.32 12.86
C ALA A 103 7.16 -6.79 12.10
N PRO A 104 7.27 -5.71 11.30
CA PRO A 104 6.14 -5.25 10.50
C PRO A 104 5.65 -6.45 9.69
N ARG A 105 4.35 -6.77 9.82
CA ARG A 105 3.75 -7.90 9.10
C ARG A 105 4.09 -7.71 7.63
N ARG A 106 4.91 -8.62 7.09
CA ARG A 106 5.33 -8.55 5.69
C ARG A 106 4.08 -8.60 4.82
N ARG A 107 3.79 -7.49 4.14
CA ARG A 107 2.65 -7.38 3.24
C ARG A 107 2.76 -8.46 2.16
N ASP A 108 1.63 -9.07 1.84
CA ASP A 108 1.52 -9.89 0.63
C ASP A 108 1.58 -8.98 -0.60
N PRO A 109 2.61 -9.08 -1.45
CA PRO A 109 2.80 -8.17 -2.57
C PRO A 109 1.79 -8.39 -3.71
N THR A 110 1.05 -9.50 -3.68
CA THR A 110 -0.03 -9.80 -4.65
C THR A 110 -1.36 -9.14 -4.29
N ARG A 111 -1.53 -8.76 -3.02
CA ARG A 111 -2.71 -8.02 -2.54
C ARG A 111 -2.62 -6.57 -2.97
N VAL A 112 -3.76 -5.96 -3.26
CA VAL A 112 -3.85 -4.54 -3.60
C VAL A 112 -3.28 -3.70 -2.47
N VAL A 113 -2.45 -2.71 -2.82
CA VAL A 113 -1.91 -1.77 -1.82
C VAL A 113 -3.05 -0.83 -1.42
N THR A 114 -3.31 -0.76 -0.12
CA THR A 114 -4.33 0.11 0.44
C THR A 114 -3.70 1.11 1.42
N PHE A 115 -4.25 2.32 1.50
CA PHE A 115 -3.86 3.37 2.43
C PHE A 115 -5.11 4.12 2.91
N GLU A 116 -5.30 4.25 4.21
CA GLU A 116 -6.42 5.02 4.76
C GLU A 116 -5.95 6.46 4.95
N VAL A 117 -6.61 7.37 4.26
CA VAL A 117 -6.32 8.80 4.35
C VAL A 117 -7.06 9.34 5.56
N PRO A 118 -6.35 9.86 6.58
CA PRO A 118 -6.98 10.43 7.75
C PRO A 118 -7.86 11.64 7.43
N HIS A 119 -8.71 12.02 8.37
CA HIS A 119 -9.44 13.28 8.30
C HIS A 119 -8.49 14.46 8.11
N ASN A 120 -8.93 15.46 7.34
CA ASN A 120 -8.16 16.66 7.02
C ASN A 120 -6.76 16.36 6.47
N ALA A 121 -6.58 15.25 5.76
CA ALA A 121 -5.34 14.92 5.09
C ALA A 121 -5.57 14.75 3.58
N GLY A 122 -4.55 15.09 2.80
CA GLY A 122 -4.51 14.82 1.36
C GLY A 122 -3.41 13.82 1.05
N ILE A 123 -3.67 12.87 0.15
CA ILE A 123 -2.66 11.98 -0.43
C ILE A 123 -2.57 12.21 -1.93
N GLN A 124 -1.35 12.12 -2.46
CA GLN A 124 -1.10 12.16 -3.89
C GLN A 124 -0.74 10.76 -4.40
N VAL A 125 -1.44 10.34 -5.45
CA VAL A 125 -1.18 9.10 -6.19
C VAL A 125 -0.78 9.48 -7.61
N TYR A 126 0.34 8.94 -8.07
CA TYR A 126 0.86 9.15 -9.42
C TYR A 126 0.65 7.90 -10.26
N ASP A 127 0.00 8.05 -11.41
CA ASP A 127 -0.18 6.99 -12.41
C ASP A 127 0.91 7.11 -13.47
N TYR A 128 1.77 6.09 -13.56
CA TYR A 128 2.87 6.04 -14.53
C TYR A 128 2.41 5.78 -15.96
N LYS A 129 1.23 5.18 -16.15
CA LYS A 129 0.71 4.87 -17.48
C LYS A 129 0.12 6.11 -18.14
N THR A 130 -0.66 6.89 -17.40
CA THR A 130 -1.25 8.13 -17.90
C THR A 130 -0.40 9.37 -17.64
N THR A 131 0.72 9.22 -16.90
CA THR A 131 1.59 10.32 -16.43
C THR A 131 0.83 11.42 -15.69
N SER A 132 -0.27 11.05 -15.04
CA SER A 132 -1.15 11.98 -14.32
C SER A 132 -1.10 11.69 -12.83
N SER A 133 -1.38 12.71 -12.01
CA SER A 133 -1.51 12.53 -10.57
C SER A 133 -2.91 12.92 -10.13
N ARG A 134 -3.49 12.10 -9.25
CA ARG A 134 -4.73 12.43 -8.55
C ARG A 134 -4.44 12.69 -7.08
N ILE A 135 -5.18 13.66 -6.52
CA ILE A 135 -5.12 14.00 -5.09
C ILE A 135 -6.43 13.54 -4.48
N LEU A 136 -6.34 12.81 -3.36
CA LEU A 136 -7.49 12.30 -2.63
C LEU A 136 -7.48 12.89 -1.22
N PHE A 137 -8.61 13.43 -0.79
CA PHE A 137 -8.81 14.00 0.53
C PHE A 137 -9.54 13.01 1.42
N GLY A 138 -9.12 12.89 2.68
CA GLY A 138 -9.74 12.00 3.65
C GLY A 138 -11.01 12.57 4.30
N PRO A 139 -11.81 11.73 4.98
CA PRO A 139 -11.56 10.31 5.25
C PRO A 139 -11.90 9.43 4.04
N THR A 140 -10.92 8.69 3.52
CA THR A 140 -11.15 7.76 2.40
C THR A 140 -10.09 6.66 2.36
N LEU A 141 -10.44 5.51 1.79
CA LEU A 141 -9.49 4.42 1.55
C LEU A 141 -9.01 4.47 0.10
N VAL A 142 -7.70 4.57 -0.08
CA VAL A 142 -7.06 4.60 -1.38
C VAL A 142 -6.53 3.21 -1.72
N MET A 143 -6.97 2.67 -2.85
CA MET A 143 -6.55 1.38 -3.36
C MET A 143 -5.81 1.55 -4.68
N LEU A 144 -4.50 1.29 -4.69
CA LEU A 144 -3.65 1.55 -5.86
C LEU A 144 -3.98 0.62 -7.03
N GLU A 145 -4.09 1.20 -8.22
CA GLU A 145 -4.03 0.45 -9.47
C GLU A 145 -2.61 -0.10 -9.75
N PRO A 146 -2.45 -1.06 -10.68
CA PRO A 146 -1.15 -1.67 -10.99
C PRO A 146 -0.07 -0.66 -11.37
N ASP A 147 -0.43 0.38 -12.12
CA ASP A 147 0.47 1.40 -12.64
C ASP A 147 0.58 2.64 -11.74
N GLU A 148 -0.14 2.67 -10.62
CA GLU A 148 -0.13 3.79 -9.67
C GLU A 148 0.93 3.62 -8.55
N GLN A 149 1.51 4.71 -8.05
CA GLN A 149 2.31 4.71 -6.83
C GLN A 149 1.94 5.87 -5.93
N PHE A 150 2.19 5.71 -4.63
CA PHE A 150 2.14 6.82 -3.70
C PHE A 150 3.32 7.76 -3.88
N THR A 151 3.06 9.05 -3.80
CA THR A 151 4.10 10.07 -3.73
C THR A 151 4.55 10.22 -2.29
N VAL A 152 5.84 9.96 -2.03
CA VAL A 152 6.43 10.19 -0.71
C VAL A 152 6.74 11.68 -0.57
N LEU A 153 6.17 12.30 0.45
CA LEU A 153 6.45 13.67 0.84
C LEU A 153 7.59 13.69 1.85
N ARG A 154 8.52 14.63 1.66
CA ARG A 154 9.58 14.95 2.61
C ARG A 154 9.37 16.36 3.10
N LEU A 155 9.10 16.50 4.40
CA LEU A 155 8.78 17.76 5.04
C LEU A 155 9.89 18.13 6.04
N SER A 156 10.06 19.42 6.29
CA SER A 156 10.94 19.91 7.35
C SER A 156 10.38 19.58 8.73
N GLY A 157 11.26 19.40 9.71
CA GLY A 157 10.90 19.06 11.08
C GLY A 157 11.95 19.54 12.07
N GLY A 158 11.69 19.40 13.38
CA GLY A 158 12.59 19.88 14.43
C GLY A 158 12.39 21.35 14.84
N VAL A 159 13.22 21.81 15.78
CA VAL A 159 13.33 23.20 16.29
C VAL A 159 14.83 23.44 16.60
N PRO A 160 15.58 24.20 15.79
CA PRO A 160 15.20 24.85 14.53
C PRO A 160 14.80 23.84 13.44
N LYS A 161 14.06 24.30 12.41
CA LYS A 161 13.60 23.44 11.31
C LYS A 161 14.76 22.97 10.43
N GLU A 162 14.91 21.66 10.33
CA GLU A 162 15.82 20.99 9.41
C GLU A 162 15.05 20.40 8.21
N PRO A 163 15.61 20.45 6.99
CA PRO A 163 14.97 19.87 5.81
C PRO A 163 14.93 18.34 5.87
N ASN A 164 13.89 17.74 5.27
CA ASN A 164 13.73 16.28 5.07
C ASN A 164 13.66 15.41 6.34
N VAL A 165 13.28 15.97 7.48
CA VAL A 165 13.15 15.23 8.74
C VAL A 165 11.95 14.30 8.76
N ILE A 166 10.83 14.75 8.21
CA ILE A 166 9.55 14.02 8.26
C ILE A 166 9.31 13.39 6.90
N ARG A 167 9.06 12.07 6.87
CA ARG A 167 8.64 11.35 5.66
C ARG A 167 7.21 10.89 5.85
N THR A 168 6.35 11.18 4.89
CA THR A 168 4.91 10.86 4.97
C THR A 168 4.33 10.54 3.60
N LEU A 169 3.25 9.76 3.57
CA LEU A 169 2.44 9.54 2.37
C LEU A 169 1.28 10.54 2.26
N CYS A 170 0.83 11.10 3.38
CA CYS A 170 -0.27 12.06 3.42
C CYS A 170 0.19 13.40 4.01
N LEU A 171 -0.38 14.49 3.51
CA LEU A 171 -0.17 15.84 4.00
C LEU A 171 -1.36 16.23 4.88
N GLN A 172 -1.12 16.58 6.14
CA GLN A 172 -2.15 17.15 6.99
C GLN A 172 -2.46 18.60 6.56
N LEU A 173 -3.73 18.89 6.39
CA LEU A 173 -4.27 20.18 5.93
C LEU A 173 -4.76 21.05 7.10
N GLY A 174 -4.80 20.49 8.32
CA GLY A 174 -4.89 21.25 9.57
C GLY A 174 -6.14 20.97 10.43
N PRO A 175 -6.39 21.84 11.42
CA PRO A 175 -5.46 22.85 11.95
C PRO A 175 -4.34 22.18 12.77
N ASP A 176 -3.09 22.48 12.44
CA ASP A 176 -1.91 22.02 13.17
C ASP A 176 -0.94 23.19 13.39
N PHE A 177 -0.14 23.13 14.46
CA PHE A 177 0.80 24.18 14.85
C PHE A 177 2.23 23.65 14.80
N MET A 178 3.05 24.24 13.92
CA MET A 178 4.47 23.92 13.81
C MET A 178 5.31 24.97 14.55
N ARG A 179 6.22 24.53 15.42
CA ARG A 179 7.20 25.39 16.09
C ARG A 179 8.48 25.51 15.26
N ASP A 180 9.14 26.66 15.32
CA ASP A 180 10.46 26.90 14.73
C ASP A 180 11.28 27.88 15.58
N GLN A 181 12.60 27.82 15.45
CA GLN A 181 13.55 28.75 16.05
C GLN A 181 14.36 29.40 14.94
N ILE A 182 14.21 30.72 14.78
CA ILE A 182 15.00 31.51 13.84
C ILE A 182 16.36 31.78 14.50
N VAL A 183 17.44 31.43 13.81
CA VAL A 183 18.83 31.68 14.24
C VAL A 183 19.44 32.75 13.35
#